data_AF-A0A498FNG1-F1
#
_entry.id   AF-A0A498FNG1-F1
#
_cell.length_a   1.000
_cell.length_b   1.000
_cell.length_c   1.000
_cell.angle_alpha   90.00
_cell.angle_beta   90.00
_cell.angle_gamma   90.00
#
_symmetry.space_group_name_H-M   'P 1'
#
loop_
_entity.id
_entity.type
_entity.pdbx_description
1 polymer ?
#
loop_
_entity_poly.entity_id
_entity_poly.type
_entity_poly.pdbx_seq_one_letter_code
_entity_poly.pdbx_strand_id
1 'polypeptide(L)'
;MDEVTYSGYWKHESACDLFEPGHEIRRDFVEVLKAAAGTFDHEVEYYSAGCGCATPDAATYLWWKAQTDATEKAFIHFGSDTVDAEAVAKRVLDAAEELGVEVSWSGSTDDCICLGDAGYYGERDDRDAYEGVPKPTGAA
;
A
#
# COMPACT_ATOMS: atom_id res chain seq x y z
N MET A 1 19.64 11.75 5.44
CA MET A 1 18.43 12.24 6.12
C MET A 1 17.37 12.25 5.05
N ASP A 2 16.54 11.22 5.04
CA ASP A 2 15.35 11.14 4.21
C ASP A 2 14.42 12.29 4.61
N GLU A 3 13.97 13.06 3.62
CA GLU A 3 13.11 14.22 3.89
C GLU A 3 11.72 13.72 4.25
N VAL A 4 11.15 14.28 5.31
CA VAL A 4 9.84 13.89 5.85
C VAL A 4 8.83 14.99 5.50
N THR A 5 7.66 14.58 5.03
CA THR A 5 6.53 15.47 4.72
C THR A 5 5.48 15.36 5.82
N TYR A 6 4.88 16.49 6.20
CA TYR A 6 3.75 16.51 7.12
C TYR A 6 2.44 16.24 6.39
N SER A 7 1.65 15.34 6.95
CA SER A 7 0.45 14.76 6.36
C SER A 7 -0.74 15.72 6.15
N GLY A 8 -0.69 16.96 6.65
CA GLY A 8 -1.81 17.90 6.66
C GLY A 8 -2.40 18.26 5.28
N TYR A 9 -1.65 18.09 4.19
CA TYR A 9 -2.11 18.32 2.81
C TYR A 9 -2.71 17.09 2.14
N TRP A 10 -2.61 15.92 2.77
CA TRP A 10 -2.91 14.61 2.19
C TRP A 10 -4.05 13.91 2.92
N LYS A 11 -4.85 14.63 3.71
CA LYS A 11 -5.90 14.04 4.56
C LYS A 11 -7.22 13.94 3.80
N HIS A 12 -7.83 12.76 3.79
CA HIS A 12 -9.24 12.63 3.44
C HIS A 12 -10.14 13.09 4.60
N GLU A 13 -11.26 13.76 4.31
CA GLU A 13 -12.13 14.38 5.33
C GLU A 13 -12.68 13.39 6.36
N SER A 14 -12.78 12.09 5.99
CA SER A 14 -13.27 11.01 6.85
C SER A 14 -12.19 10.29 7.68
N ALA A 15 -10.93 10.77 7.69
CA ALA A 15 -9.87 10.08 8.42
C ALA A 15 -10.13 10.10 9.95
N CYS A 16 -10.23 8.91 10.55
CA CYS A 16 -10.47 8.71 11.97
C CYS A 16 -9.32 9.22 12.87
N ASP A 17 -9.54 9.25 14.19
CA ASP A 17 -8.64 9.84 15.21
C ASP A 17 -7.19 9.29 15.23
N LEU A 18 -6.89 8.29 14.41
CA LEU A 18 -5.53 7.78 14.18
C LEU A 18 -4.70 8.65 13.23
N PHE A 19 -5.28 9.69 12.65
CA PHE A 19 -4.59 10.63 11.78
C PHE A 19 -4.51 12.02 12.41
N GLU A 20 -3.40 12.28 13.10
CA GLU A 20 -3.16 13.57 13.74
C GLU A 20 -2.40 14.52 12.79
N PRO A 21 -2.74 15.82 12.77
CA PRO A 21 -1.94 16.83 12.09
C PRO A 21 -0.49 16.78 12.58
N GLY A 22 0.46 16.66 11.65
CA GLY A 22 1.88 16.51 11.99
C GLY A 22 2.40 15.08 11.86
N HIS A 23 1.55 14.11 11.46
CA HIS A 23 2.04 12.80 11.04
C HIS A 23 3.11 12.92 9.96
N GLU A 24 4.19 12.21 10.20
CA GLU A 24 5.38 12.18 9.38
C GLU A 24 5.28 11.07 8.34
N ILE A 25 5.45 11.46 7.07
CA ILE A 25 5.48 10.54 5.93
C ILE A 25 6.84 10.68 5.27
N ARG A 26 7.51 9.58 4.97
CA ARG A 26 8.70 9.65 4.10
C ARG A 26 8.32 10.20 2.73
N ARG A 27 9.07 11.18 2.25
CA ARG A 27 8.86 11.82 0.95
C ARG A 27 8.87 10.79 -0.18
N ASP A 28 9.76 9.81 -0.13
CA ASP A 28 9.86 8.79 -1.19
C ASP A 28 8.55 8.02 -1.36
N PHE A 29 7.82 7.72 -0.28
CA PHE A 29 6.52 7.06 -0.38
C PHE A 29 5.49 7.93 -1.10
N VAL A 30 5.49 9.24 -0.84
CA VAL A 30 4.62 10.19 -1.55
C VAL A 30 4.99 10.27 -3.03
N GLU A 31 6.29 10.27 -3.35
CA GLU A 31 6.75 10.30 -4.74
C GLU A 31 6.39 9.00 -5.49
N VAL A 32 6.39 7.84 -4.83
CA VAL A 32 5.85 6.58 -5.40
C VAL A 32 4.38 6.71 -5.77
N LEU A 33 3.54 7.25 -4.87
CA LEU A 33 2.12 7.43 -5.15
C LEU A 33 1.88 8.41 -6.32
N LYS A 34 2.64 9.51 -6.38
CA LYS A 34 2.58 10.47 -7.48
C LYS A 34 3.02 9.86 -8.80
N ALA A 35 4.12 9.12 -8.80
CA ALA A 35 4.65 8.45 -9.99
C ALA A 35 3.63 7.43 -10.52
N ALA A 36 3.09 6.59 -9.66
CA ALA A 36 2.05 5.62 -10.01
C ALA A 36 0.80 6.33 -10.58
N ALA A 37 0.29 7.36 -9.90
CA ALA A 37 -0.85 8.16 -10.35
C ALA A 37 -0.61 8.80 -11.72
N GLY A 38 0.62 9.30 -11.98
CA GLY A 38 1.01 9.89 -13.26
C GLY A 38 1.04 8.92 -14.45
N THR A 39 0.92 7.61 -14.21
CA THR A 39 0.85 6.60 -15.27
C THR A 39 -0.55 6.32 -15.81
N PHE A 40 -1.59 6.89 -15.18
CA PHE A 40 -2.98 6.76 -15.60
C PHE A 40 -3.39 7.95 -16.47
N ASP A 41 -4.26 7.71 -17.45
CA ASP A 41 -4.81 8.73 -18.36
C ASP A 41 -6.01 9.50 -17.77
N HIS A 42 -6.37 9.22 -16.53
CA HIS A 42 -7.43 9.86 -15.75
C HIS A 42 -6.94 10.29 -14.38
N GLU A 43 -7.78 11.06 -13.68
CA GLU A 43 -7.48 11.51 -12.32
C GLU A 43 -7.46 10.34 -11.35
N VAL A 44 -6.35 10.20 -10.62
CA VAL A 44 -6.19 9.25 -9.52
C VAL A 44 -6.13 10.04 -8.23
N GLU A 45 -7.02 9.71 -7.30
CA GLU A 45 -6.98 10.31 -5.97
C GLU A 45 -5.91 9.60 -5.14
N TYR A 46 -5.03 10.36 -4.50
CA TYR A 46 -4.07 9.79 -3.57
C TYR A 46 -3.96 10.62 -2.30
N TYR A 47 -4.10 9.93 -1.17
CA TYR A 47 -4.28 10.55 0.12
C TYR A 47 -3.86 9.60 1.24
N SER A 48 -4.07 10.04 2.46
CA SER A 48 -3.83 9.32 3.68
C SER A 48 -5.08 9.37 4.55
N ALA A 49 -5.41 8.24 5.16
CA ALA A 49 -6.53 8.17 6.08
C ALA A 49 -6.32 7.07 7.13
N GLY A 50 -7.14 7.15 8.19
CA GLY A 50 -7.17 6.15 9.25
C GLY A 50 -7.86 4.85 8.83
N CYS A 51 -7.83 3.82 9.69
CA CYS A 51 -8.21 2.47 9.29
C CYS A 51 -9.62 2.35 8.68
N GLY A 52 -9.70 1.87 7.43
CA GLY A 52 -10.90 1.26 6.81
C GLY A 52 -12.11 2.15 6.52
N CYS A 53 -12.08 3.45 6.80
CA CYS A 53 -13.25 4.35 6.63
C CYS A 53 -13.04 5.46 5.60
N ALA A 54 -12.06 5.33 4.72
CA ALA A 54 -11.90 6.23 3.60
C ALA A 54 -12.88 5.85 2.48
N THR A 55 -13.55 6.86 1.94
CA THR A 55 -14.40 6.74 0.76
C THR A 55 -13.74 7.52 -0.35
N PRO A 56 -13.17 6.88 -1.38
CA PRO A 56 -12.56 7.60 -2.47
C PRO A 56 -13.62 8.38 -3.25
N ASP A 57 -13.30 9.59 -3.65
CA ASP A 57 -14.12 10.43 -4.54
C ASP A 57 -13.82 10.12 -6.02
N ALA A 58 -12.59 9.66 -6.33
CA ALA A 58 -12.21 9.28 -7.68
C ALA A 58 -12.42 7.78 -7.96
N ALA A 59 -12.62 7.46 -9.25
CA ALA A 59 -12.79 6.09 -9.74
C ALA A 59 -11.53 5.22 -9.61
N THR A 60 -10.35 5.80 -9.42
CA THR A 60 -9.12 5.09 -9.05
C THR A 60 -8.49 5.82 -7.89
N TYR A 61 -8.05 5.07 -6.89
CA TYR A 61 -7.51 5.64 -5.67
C TYR A 61 -6.28 4.87 -5.18
N LEU A 62 -5.38 5.59 -4.53
CA LEU A 62 -4.23 5.06 -3.80
C LEU A 62 -4.21 5.73 -2.44
N TRP A 63 -4.41 4.99 -1.35
CA TRP A 63 -4.42 5.62 -0.03
C TRP A 63 -3.56 4.89 0.98
N TRP A 64 -2.79 5.69 1.69
CA TRP A 64 -1.96 5.22 2.76
C TRP A 64 -2.78 5.08 4.04
N LYS A 65 -2.76 3.88 4.62
CA LYS A 65 -3.30 3.61 5.96
C LYS A 65 -2.30 4.14 6.98
N ALA A 66 -2.63 5.28 7.57
CA ALA A 66 -1.85 5.85 8.65
C ALA A 66 -1.86 4.91 9.87
N GLN A 67 -0.68 4.42 10.22
CA GLN A 67 -0.39 3.79 11.50
C GLN A 67 0.56 4.78 12.20
N THR A 68 0.36 5.01 13.50
CA THR A 68 1.13 5.97 14.31
C THR A 68 2.63 5.92 13.96
N ASP A 69 3.22 7.08 13.64
CA ASP A 69 4.66 7.28 13.33
C ASP A 69 5.22 6.46 12.15
N ALA A 70 4.43 6.18 11.13
CA ALA A 70 4.82 5.37 9.96
C ALA A 70 5.83 6.07 9.01
N THR A 71 7.04 6.29 9.52
CA THR A 71 8.20 6.77 8.77
C THR A 71 8.96 5.61 8.12
N GLU A 72 8.96 4.42 8.72
CA GLU A 72 9.73 3.28 8.19
C GLU A 72 8.97 2.48 7.13
N LYS A 73 7.64 2.35 7.26
CA LYS A 73 6.81 1.55 6.36
C LYS A 73 5.49 2.24 6.05
N ALA A 74 4.95 2.03 4.84
CA ALA A 74 3.64 2.52 4.45
C ALA A 74 2.78 1.41 3.83
N PHE A 75 1.55 1.27 4.33
CA PHE A 75 0.57 0.33 3.79
C PHE A 75 -0.36 1.06 2.84
N ILE A 76 -0.24 0.77 1.55
CA ILE A 76 -1.00 1.39 0.48
C ILE A 76 -2.16 0.47 0.13
N HIS A 77 -3.36 0.94 0.42
CA HIS A 77 -4.57 0.40 -0.17
C HIS A 77 -4.77 1.03 -1.54
N PHE A 78 -5.33 0.25 -2.46
CA PHE A 78 -5.55 0.66 -3.83
C PHE A 78 -6.86 0.08 -4.33
N GLY A 79 -7.38 0.64 -5.41
CA GLY A 79 -8.54 0.11 -6.08
C GLY A 79 -8.99 1.00 -7.22
N SER A 80 -9.91 0.46 -8.02
CA SER A 80 -10.57 1.23 -9.05
C SER A 80 -11.89 0.60 -9.50
N ASP A 81 -12.84 1.45 -9.91
CA ASP A 81 -14.08 1.06 -10.58
C ASP A 81 -13.91 0.88 -12.10
N THR A 82 -12.81 1.37 -12.67
CA THR A 82 -12.58 1.44 -14.12
C THR A 82 -11.32 0.71 -14.58
N VAL A 83 -10.39 0.42 -13.67
CA VAL A 83 -9.17 -0.31 -13.93
C VAL A 83 -9.13 -1.56 -13.05
N ASP A 84 -8.57 -2.64 -13.58
CA ASP A 84 -8.31 -3.83 -12.78
C ASP A 84 -7.40 -3.50 -11.58
N ALA A 85 -7.78 -3.96 -10.39
CA ALA A 85 -7.07 -3.62 -9.15
C ALA A 85 -5.64 -4.19 -9.13
N GLU A 86 -5.40 -5.36 -9.73
CA GLU A 86 -4.04 -5.89 -9.87
C GLU A 86 -3.20 -5.01 -10.82
N ALA A 87 -3.80 -4.46 -11.88
CA ALA A 87 -3.12 -3.48 -12.72
C ALA A 87 -2.77 -2.21 -11.94
N VAL A 88 -3.65 -1.72 -11.07
CA VAL A 88 -3.35 -0.59 -10.18
C VAL A 88 -2.18 -0.93 -9.25
N ALA A 89 -2.18 -2.12 -8.65
CA ALA A 89 -1.09 -2.58 -7.78
C ALA A 89 0.26 -2.60 -8.52
N LYS A 90 0.28 -3.15 -9.73
CA LYS A 90 1.49 -3.20 -10.57
C LYS A 90 2.07 -1.82 -10.85
N ARG A 91 1.24 -0.80 -11.10
CA ARG A 91 1.74 0.58 -11.28
C ARG A 91 2.42 1.14 -10.04
N VAL A 92 1.96 0.75 -8.84
CA VAL A 92 2.62 1.14 -7.58
C VAL A 92 3.94 0.40 -7.41
N LEU A 93 3.99 -0.90 -7.75
CA LEU A 93 5.21 -1.71 -7.69
C LEU A 93 6.28 -1.18 -8.66
N ASP A 94 5.89 -0.92 -9.92
CA ASP A 94 6.78 -0.38 -10.95
C ASP A 94 7.36 0.98 -10.50
N ALA A 95 6.50 1.88 -9.99
CA ALA A 95 6.93 3.19 -9.49
C ALA A 95 7.87 3.10 -8.27
N ALA A 96 7.64 2.14 -7.37
CA ALA A 96 8.51 1.90 -6.23
C ALA A 96 9.89 1.37 -6.68
N GLU A 97 9.92 0.45 -7.65
CA GLU A 97 11.16 -0.05 -8.24
C GLU A 97 11.95 1.07 -8.93
N GLU A 98 11.29 1.89 -9.76
CA GLU A 98 11.93 3.01 -10.46
C GLU A 98 12.54 4.04 -9.51
N LEU A 99 11.92 4.26 -8.35
CA LEU A 99 12.38 5.21 -7.34
C LEU A 99 13.31 4.57 -6.28
N GLY A 100 13.57 3.27 -6.37
CA GLY A 100 14.44 2.56 -5.42
C GLY A 100 13.86 2.43 -4.01
N VAL A 101 12.53 2.43 -3.89
CA VAL A 101 11.81 2.22 -2.63
C VAL A 101 11.55 0.74 -2.45
N GLU A 102 12.00 0.17 -1.33
CA GLU A 102 11.69 -1.21 -0.98
C GLU A 102 10.19 -1.45 -0.95
N VAL A 103 9.71 -2.50 -1.60
CA VAL A 103 8.28 -2.77 -1.75
C VAL A 103 7.98 -4.26 -1.68
N SER A 104 6.85 -4.59 -1.06
CA SER A 104 6.34 -5.96 -0.95
C SER A 104 4.83 -5.98 -1.16
N TRP A 105 4.32 -7.01 -1.82
CA TRP A 105 2.89 -7.26 -2.00
C TRP A 105 2.63 -8.77 -2.06
N SER A 106 1.53 -9.23 -1.47
CA SER A 106 1.16 -10.65 -1.46
C SER A 106 0.65 -11.17 -2.81
N GLY A 107 0.35 -10.27 -3.76
CA GLY A 107 -0.38 -10.59 -4.99
C GLY A 107 -1.91 -10.57 -4.83
N SER A 108 -2.43 -10.35 -3.62
CA SER A 108 -3.86 -10.24 -3.36
C SER A 108 -4.34 -8.80 -3.42
N THR A 109 -5.42 -8.55 -4.16
CA THR A 109 -6.07 -7.22 -4.23
C THR A 109 -6.86 -6.88 -2.96
N ASP A 110 -7.08 -7.86 -2.08
CA ASP A 110 -7.64 -7.64 -0.74
C ASP A 110 -6.59 -7.14 0.28
N ASP A 111 -5.29 -7.29 -0.04
CA ASP A 111 -4.18 -6.90 0.80
C ASP A 111 -3.60 -5.53 0.39
N CYS A 112 -2.86 -4.89 1.33
CA CYS A 112 -2.12 -3.67 1.03
C CYS A 112 -0.79 -3.97 0.31
N ILE A 113 -0.27 -2.96 -0.38
CA ILE A 113 1.14 -2.92 -0.77
C ILE A 113 1.94 -2.31 0.39
N CYS A 114 3.04 -2.94 0.77
CA CYS A 114 3.92 -2.45 1.83
C CYS A 114 5.13 -1.75 1.18
N LEU A 115 5.26 -0.44 1.36
CA LEU A 115 6.46 0.33 1.01
C LEU A 115 7.38 0.42 2.23
N GLY A 116 8.69 0.48 2.00
CA GLY A 116 9.74 0.54 3.03
C GLY A 116 10.13 -0.82 3.63
N ASP A 117 9.57 -1.93 3.12
CA ASP A 117 9.91 -3.28 3.57
C ASP A 117 9.61 -4.32 2.49
N ALA A 118 10.63 -4.70 1.72
CA ALA A 118 10.52 -5.72 0.67
C ALA A 118 10.23 -7.14 1.21
N GLY A 119 10.53 -7.38 2.48
CA GLY A 119 10.35 -8.67 3.15
C GLY A 119 8.99 -8.86 3.80
N TYR A 120 8.14 -7.83 3.86
CA TYR A 120 6.90 -7.86 4.65
C TYR A 120 5.99 -9.06 4.31
N TYR A 121 5.82 -9.37 3.03
CA TYR A 121 5.09 -10.57 2.58
C TYR A 121 6.02 -11.75 2.24
N GLY A 122 7.34 -11.54 2.25
CA GLY A 122 8.37 -12.49 1.80
C GLY A 122 8.77 -13.56 2.82
N GLU A 123 8.26 -13.54 4.05
CA GLU A 123 8.48 -14.61 5.05
C GLU A 123 7.50 -15.79 4.93
N ARG A 124 6.75 -15.88 3.83
CA ARG A 124 6.12 -17.13 3.39
C ARG A 124 6.73 -17.55 2.06
N ASP A 125 7.89 -18.18 2.11
CA ASP A 125 8.33 -19.03 0.98
C ASP A 125 7.43 -20.28 0.99
N ASP A 126 6.24 -20.16 0.43
CA ASP A 126 5.28 -21.27 0.27
C ASP A 126 5.74 -22.34 -0.75
N ARG A 127 7.00 -22.27 -1.21
CA ARG A 127 7.65 -23.38 -1.93
C ARG A 127 8.05 -24.56 -1.03
N ASP A 128 8.10 -24.41 0.31
CA ASP A 128 8.42 -25.52 1.22
C ASP A 128 7.21 -26.00 2.07
N ALA A 129 6.06 -25.33 2.02
CA ALA A 129 4.95 -25.62 2.93
C ALA A 129 4.04 -26.79 2.50
N TYR A 130 4.17 -27.31 1.26
CA TYR A 130 3.27 -28.35 0.74
C TYR A 130 3.91 -29.71 0.40
N GLU A 131 5.21 -29.92 0.68
CA GLU A 131 5.85 -31.23 0.50
C GLU A 131 6.10 -32.00 1.81
N GLY A 132 5.88 -31.38 2.99
CA GLY A 132 6.25 -31.96 4.28
C GLY A 132 5.11 -32.43 5.21
N VAL A 133 3.85 -32.10 4.93
CA VAL A 133 2.74 -32.48 5.84
C VAL A 133 2.21 -33.86 5.43
N PRO A 134 2.42 -34.93 6.24
CA PRO A 134 1.76 -36.20 5.98
C PRO A 134 0.25 -35.96 6.02
N LYS A 135 -0.43 -36.31 4.92
CA LYS A 135 -1.90 -36.32 4.87
C LYS A 135 -2.40 -37.09 6.09
N PRO A 136 -3.40 -36.59 6.84
CA PRO A 136 -3.97 -37.37 7.92
C PRO A 136 -4.49 -38.67 7.31
N THR A 137 -3.85 -39.78 7.68
CA THR A 137 -4.39 -41.11 7.42
C THR A 137 -5.68 -41.19 8.21
N GLY A 138 -6.81 -41.10 7.51
CA GLY A 138 -8.12 -41.33 8.09
C GLY A 138 -8.10 -42.69 8.79
N ALA A 139 -8.20 -42.66 10.11
CA ALA A 139 -8.52 -43.84 10.89
C ALA A 139 -10.02 -44.09 10.70
N ALA A 140 -10.34 -45.15 9.95
CA ALA A 140 -11.61 -45.86 10.01
C ALA A 140 -11.48 -47.00 11.03
#